data_AF-A0A3B3VZ64-F1
#
_entry.id   AF-A0A3B3VZ64-F1
#
_cell.length_a   1.000
_cell.length_b   1.000
_cell.length_c   1.000
_cell.angle_alpha   90.00
_cell.angle_beta   90.00
_cell.angle_gamma   90.00
#
_symmetry.space_group_name_H-M   'P 1'
#
loop_
_entity.id
_entity.type
_entity.pdbx_description
1 polymer ?
#
loop_
_entity_poly.entity_id
_entity_poly.type
_entity_poly.pdbx_seq_one_letter_code
_entity_poly.pdbx_strand_id
1 'polypeptide(L)'
;SKMLSFGPNVRLSLQEQKAELQDKIQLLECEGTAFYERSQSVIKKNHEIILQLRPANQKLHKELAQPTFVMFFAIFILNTLTLQLLYINILFRSTSGIVACLWASPQNFRMLENRLDKFQFKCKEAEKCRKINVKLKAQMQAQRTVLEADDLDSEAQQSTRIVPEEEKVNPIYEEILKNLKEATGVSDLQDVVEHFTSEKENCERLENLKKQNEEALEKLKEEKELLRQQFDKMKYSGEAKLSSEIKKLEECEQQLQVQLQRRDADAERLANNVKALGAIRAGVEHLAGKLQDISLVKPFKSSPTSDEFVLELLNQCGAKLWVLLEELEGKDMASVMKEIEEDEVKGEIREDELDIISRDALKRQSQLLIENNLSKKPWKK
;
A
#
# COMPACT_ATOMS: atom_id res chain seq x y z
N SER A 1 -39.57 -12.08 26.07
CA SER A 1 -40.73 -11.48 26.75
C SER A 1 -40.33 -10.85 28.07
N LYS A 2 -40.11 -9.53 28.08
CA LYS A 2 -40.14 -8.70 29.29
C LYS A 2 -41.09 -7.55 28.96
N MET A 3 -42.32 -7.65 29.45
CA MET A 3 -43.35 -6.65 29.26
C MET A 3 -42.91 -5.36 29.96
N LEU A 4 -42.74 -4.29 29.20
CA LEU A 4 -42.76 -2.94 29.72
C LEU A 4 -44.23 -2.64 30.09
N SER A 5 -44.59 -2.90 31.34
CA SER A 5 -45.83 -2.36 31.90
C SER A 5 -45.63 -0.87 32.09
N PHE A 6 -46.14 -0.07 31.15
CA PHE A 6 -46.36 1.35 31.40
C PHE A 6 -47.36 1.46 32.55
N GLY A 7 -46.87 1.96 33.69
CA GLY A 7 -47.67 2.22 34.88
C GLY A 7 -48.75 3.29 34.63
N PRO A 8 -49.70 3.42 35.56
CA PRO A 8 -50.86 4.30 35.41
C PRO A 8 -50.41 5.75 35.28
N ASN A 9 -51.04 6.47 34.36
CA ASN A 9 -50.87 7.88 34.10
C ASN A 9 -51.36 8.70 35.31
N VAL A 10 -50.53 8.80 36.35
CA VAL A 10 -50.76 9.67 37.50
C VAL A 10 -50.46 11.09 37.02
N ARG A 11 -51.52 11.90 36.91
CA ARG A 11 -51.43 13.31 36.56
C ARG A 11 -50.73 14.02 37.73
N LEU A 12 -49.39 14.08 37.67
CA LEU A 12 -48.55 14.81 38.64
C LEU A 12 -49.06 16.24 38.79
N SER A 13 -48.97 16.80 40.00
CA SER A 13 -49.41 18.16 40.25
C SER A 13 -48.59 19.15 39.39
N LEU A 14 -49.16 20.31 39.06
CA LEU A 14 -48.46 21.34 38.28
C LEU A 14 -47.12 21.75 38.90
N GLN A 15 -46.98 21.64 40.23
CA GLN A 15 -45.73 21.93 40.93
C GLN A 15 -44.69 20.83 40.74
N GLU A 16 -45.10 19.56 40.74
CA GLU A 16 -44.21 18.42 40.48
C GLU A 16 -43.73 18.41 39.03
N GLN A 17 -44.62 18.71 38.07
CA GLN A 17 -44.23 18.85 36.66
C GLN A 17 -43.26 20.03 36.44
N LYS A 18 -43.43 21.13 37.19
CA LYS A 18 -42.50 22.27 37.14
C LYS A 18 -41.13 21.91 37.71
N ALA A 19 -41.09 21.18 38.83
CA ALA A 19 -39.84 20.72 39.42
C ALA A 19 -39.11 19.74 38.49
N GLU A 20 -39.83 18.78 37.90
CA GLU A 20 -39.26 17.82 36.96
C GLU A 20 -38.69 18.49 35.70
N LEU A 21 -39.37 19.52 35.17
CA LEU A 21 -38.85 20.31 34.06
C LEU A 21 -37.61 21.13 34.45
N GLN A 22 -37.55 21.68 35.66
CA GLN A 22 -36.37 22.39 36.17
C GLN A 22 -35.16 21.47 36.32
N ASP A 23 -35.36 20.27 36.90
CA ASP A 23 -34.31 19.26 37.01
C ASP A 23 -33.81 18.81 35.64
N LYS A 24 -34.72 18.66 34.67
CA LYS A 24 -34.36 18.29 33.29
C LYS A 24 -33.57 19.39 32.58
N ILE A 25 -33.89 20.66 32.82
CA ILE A 25 -33.13 21.81 32.30
C ILE A 25 -31.71 21.80 32.90
N GLN A 26 -31.59 21.65 34.22
CA GLN A 26 -30.28 21.62 34.89
C GLN A 26 -29.44 20.44 34.42
N LEU A 27 -30.05 19.27 34.18
CA LEU A 27 -29.34 18.11 33.66
C LEU A 27 -28.79 18.38 32.25
N LEU A 28 -29.61 18.97 31.38
CA LEU A 28 -29.18 19.32 30.01
C LEU A 28 -28.09 20.41 30.00
N GLU A 29 -28.15 21.36 30.92
CA GLU A 29 -27.09 22.37 31.09
C GLU A 29 -25.78 21.72 31.56
N CYS A 30 -25.84 20.79 32.52
CA CYS A 30 -24.68 20.02 32.97
C CYS A 30 -24.11 19.10 31.87
N GLU A 31 -24.96 18.47 31.07
CA GLU A 31 -24.51 17.67 29.92
C GLU A 31 -23.87 18.55 28.84
N GLY A 32 -24.42 19.74 28.60
CA GLY A 32 -23.87 20.73 27.67
C GLY A 32 -22.49 21.21 28.09
N THR A 33 -22.27 21.52 29.36
CA THR A 33 -20.95 21.92 29.88
C THR A 33 -19.96 20.76 29.82
N ALA A 34 -20.34 19.56 30.25
CA ALA A 34 -19.50 18.38 30.17
C ALA A 34 -19.11 18.03 28.71
N PHE A 35 -20.03 18.19 27.77
CA PHE A 35 -19.76 18.00 26.34
C PHE A 35 -18.77 19.05 25.81
N TYR A 36 -18.95 20.31 26.18
CA TYR A 36 -18.06 21.41 25.79
C TYR A 36 -16.64 21.20 26.33
N GLU A 37 -16.50 20.84 27.60
CA GLU A 37 -15.20 20.55 28.23
C GLU A 37 -14.51 19.34 27.60
N ARG A 38 -15.27 18.28 27.30
CA ARG A 38 -14.76 17.09 26.61
C ARG A 38 -14.27 17.44 25.20
N SER A 39 -15.02 18.25 24.46
CA SER A 39 -14.64 18.74 23.13
C SER A 39 -13.35 19.58 23.19
N GLN A 40 -13.27 20.53 24.12
CA GLN A 40 -12.07 21.34 24.34
C GLN A 40 -10.84 20.51 24.71
N SER A 41 -11.01 19.49 25.55
CA SER A 41 -9.93 18.56 25.91
C SER A 41 -9.41 17.79 24.68
N VAL A 42 -10.32 17.31 23.82
CA VAL A 42 -9.95 16.62 22.57
C VAL A 42 -9.22 17.56 21.61
N ILE A 43 -9.69 18.81 21.45
CA ILE A 43 -9.03 19.81 20.60
C ILE A 43 -7.61 20.09 21.09
N LYS A 44 -7.40 20.25 22.40
CA LYS A 44 -6.07 20.46 23.00
C LYS A 44 -5.14 19.27 22.74
N LYS A 45 -5.62 18.03 22.93
CA LYS A 45 -4.85 16.81 22.63
C LYS A 45 -4.49 16.71 21.15
N ASN A 46 -5.44 16.98 20.26
CA ASN A 46 -5.19 16.99 18.82
C ASN A 46 -4.15 18.05 18.44
N HIS A 47 -4.21 19.24 19.05
CA HIS A 47 -3.23 20.29 18.85
C HIS A 47 -1.81 19.85 19.27
N GLU A 48 -1.69 19.20 20.44
CA GLU A 48 -0.43 18.66 20.93
C GLU A 48 0.13 17.55 20.03
N ILE A 49 -0.73 16.62 19.57
CA ILE A 49 -0.35 15.57 18.61
C ILE A 49 0.16 16.21 17.30
N ILE A 50 -0.52 17.22 16.76
CA ILE A 50 -0.06 17.92 15.55
C ILE A 50 1.30 18.59 15.77
N LEU A 51 1.52 19.20 16.94
CA LEU A 51 2.80 19.81 17.30
C LEU A 51 3.94 18.77 17.39
N GLN A 52 3.65 17.54 17.83
CA GLN A 52 4.63 16.45 17.88
C GLN A 52 4.87 15.79 16.51
N LEU A 53 3.83 15.63 15.69
CA LEU A 53 3.93 15.01 14.37
C LEU A 53 4.67 15.89 13.35
N ARG A 54 4.55 17.23 13.45
CA ARG A 54 5.21 18.16 12.53
C ARG A 54 6.74 18.02 12.50
N PRO A 55 7.48 18.03 13.62
CA PRO A 55 8.93 17.81 13.61
C PRO A 55 9.32 16.38 13.23
N ALA A 56 8.51 15.37 13.61
CA ALA A 56 8.75 13.98 13.21
C ALA A 56 8.67 13.80 11.68
N ASN A 57 7.64 14.35 11.04
CA ASN A 57 7.54 14.37 9.58
C ASN A 57 8.68 15.17 8.93
N GLN A 58 9.08 16.31 9.49
CA GLN A 58 10.23 17.06 8.98
C GLN A 58 11.54 16.26 9.06
N LYS A 59 11.74 15.50 10.14
CA LYS A 59 12.91 14.63 10.31
C LYS A 59 12.90 13.48 9.30
N LEU A 60 11.75 12.82 9.15
CA LEU A 60 11.56 11.76 8.14
C LEU A 60 11.78 12.27 6.73
N HIS A 61 11.30 13.47 6.38
CA HIS A 61 11.56 14.08 5.08
C HIS A 61 13.05 14.36 4.85
N LYS A 62 13.79 14.79 5.88
CA LYS A 62 15.25 14.98 5.78
C LYS A 62 16.00 13.66 5.65
N GLU A 63 15.55 12.60 6.31
CA GLU A 63 16.11 11.26 6.18
C GLU A 63 15.80 10.64 4.79
N LEU A 64 14.59 10.85 4.25
CA LEU A 64 14.23 10.42 2.89
C LEU A 64 14.96 11.23 1.81
N ALA A 65 15.24 12.51 2.06
CA ALA A 65 16.01 13.38 1.18
C ALA A 65 17.53 13.10 1.21
N GLN A 66 17.99 12.10 1.97
CA GLN A 66 19.38 11.70 1.92
C GLN A 66 19.74 11.24 0.50
N PRO A 67 20.88 11.68 -0.04
CA PRO A 67 21.28 11.42 -1.43
C PRO A 67 21.44 9.93 -1.72
N THR A 68 21.62 9.09 -0.69
CA THR A 68 21.74 7.64 -0.83
C THR A 68 20.46 7.01 -1.41
N PHE A 69 19.28 7.34 -0.89
CA PHE A 69 18.02 6.71 -1.33
C PHE A 69 17.61 7.17 -2.73
N VAL A 70 17.78 8.45 -3.03
CA VAL A 70 17.51 9.02 -4.37
C VAL A 70 18.45 8.40 -5.42
N MET A 71 19.72 8.19 -5.09
CA MET A 71 20.68 7.52 -5.97
C MET A 71 20.32 6.05 -6.21
N PHE A 72 19.92 5.30 -5.18
CA PHE A 72 19.47 3.91 -5.34
C PHE A 72 18.21 3.80 -6.20
N PHE A 73 17.24 4.71 -6.00
CA PHE A 73 16.01 4.71 -6.78
C PHE A 73 16.27 5.07 -8.25
N ALA A 74 17.16 6.02 -8.52
CA ALA A 74 17.59 6.35 -9.87
C ALA A 74 18.31 5.18 -10.57
N ILE A 75 19.20 4.47 -9.85
CA ILE A 75 19.89 3.27 -10.37
C ILE A 75 18.88 2.15 -10.68
N PHE A 76 17.90 1.95 -9.80
CA PHE A 76 16.84 0.94 -10.00
C PHE A 76 15.98 1.24 -11.24
N ILE A 77 15.56 2.50 -11.43
CA ILE A 77 14.81 2.94 -12.61
C ILE A 77 15.64 2.76 -13.88
N LEU A 78 16.91 3.19 -13.87
CA LEU A 78 17.79 3.01 -15.04
C LEU A 78 17.93 1.54 -15.42
N ASN A 79 18.15 0.66 -14.45
CA ASN A 79 18.28 -0.78 -14.70
C ASN A 79 16.97 -1.43 -15.20
N THR A 80 15.82 -0.93 -14.76
CA THR A 80 14.54 -1.44 -15.23
C THR A 80 14.28 -1.01 -16.68
N LEU A 81 14.61 0.25 -17.02
CA LEU A 81 14.50 0.77 -18.38
C LEU A 81 15.43 0.05 -19.36
N THR A 82 16.68 -0.25 -18.97
CA THR A 82 17.61 -0.99 -19.83
C THR A 82 17.14 -2.41 -20.12
N LEU A 83 16.58 -3.10 -19.12
CA LEU A 83 15.98 -4.43 -19.31
C LEU A 83 14.76 -4.40 -20.24
N GLN A 84 13.89 -3.39 -20.11
CA GLN A 84 12.75 -3.24 -21.03
C GLN A 84 13.20 -2.97 -22.47
N LEU A 85 14.22 -2.12 -22.65
CA LEU A 85 14.79 -1.86 -23.98
C LEU A 85 15.43 -3.11 -24.60
N LEU A 86 16.11 -3.93 -23.78
CA LEU A 86 16.67 -5.20 -24.24
C LEU A 86 15.56 -6.17 -24.70
N TYR A 87 14.47 -6.27 -23.93
CA TYR A 87 13.33 -7.12 -24.27
C TYR A 87 12.66 -6.70 -25.59
N ILE A 88 12.44 -5.40 -25.78
CA ILE A 88 11.87 -4.85 -27.03
C ILE A 88 12.79 -5.16 -28.22
N ASN A 89 14.11 -5.04 -28.04
CA ASN A 89 15.09 -5.33 -29.10
C ASN A 89 15.05 -6.82 -29.51
N ILE A 90 14.97 -7.73 -28.54
CA ILE A 90 14.84 -9.18 -28.78
C ILE A 90 13.54 -9.49 -29.53
N LEU A 91 12.42 -8.85 -29.15
CA LEU A 91 11.12 -9.04 -29.81
C LEU A 91 11.11 -8.49 -31.24
N PHE A 92 11.76 -7.36 -31.48
CA PHE A 92 11.89 -6.81 -32.83
C PHE A 92 12.74 -7.72 -33.74
N ARG A 93 13.79 -8.33 -33.19
CA ARG A 93 14.65 -9.25 -33.92
C ARG A 93 13.97 -10.59 -34.25
N SER A 94 13.09 -11.09 -33.38
CA SER A 94 12.32 -12.32 -33.64
C SER A 94 11.21 -12.12 -34.66
N THR A 95 10.51 -10.98 -34.61
CA THR A 95 9.44 -10.64 -35.57
C THR A 95 9.96 -10.33 -36.96
N SER A 96 11.15 -9.73 -37.07
CA SER A 96 11.83 -9.53 -38.36
C SER A 96 12.07 -10.84 -39.12
N GLY A 97 12.35 -11.95 -38.42
CA GLY A 97 12.52 -13.27 -39.05
C GLY A 97 11.21 -13.85 -39.58
N ILE A 98 10.10 -13.65 -38.86
CA ILE A 98 8.77 -14.14 -39.25
C ILE A 98 8.24 -13.37 -40.46
N VAL A 99 8.43 -12.06 -40.50
CA VAL A 99 8.03 -11.22 -41.64
C VAL A 99 8.83 -11.61 -42.89
N ALA A 100 10.14 -11.85 -42.79
CA ALA A 100 10.95 -12.29 -43.94
C ALA A 100 10.44 -13.61 -44.56
N CYS A 101 9.94 -14.55 -43.76
CA CYS A 101 9.39 -15.82 -44.25
C CYS A 101 8.01 -15.69 -44.94
N LEU A 102 7.18 -14.74 -44.51
CA LEU A 102 5.83 -14.52 -45.07
C LEU A 102 5.85 -13.84 -46.44
N TRP A 103 6.87 -13.04 -46.74
CA TRP A 103 7.01 -12.34 -48.02
C TRP A 103 7.64 -13.17 -49.14
N ALA A 104 8.09 -14.40 -48.85
CA ALA A 104 8.83 -15.23 -49.81
C ALA A 104 7.97 -16.17 -50.69
N SER A 105 6.63 -16.05 -50.70
CA SER A 105 5.75 -16.91 -51.54
C SER A 105 4.94 -16.13 -52.58
N PRO A 106 5.46 -15.94 -53.81
CA PRO A 106 4.86 -15.08 -54.85
C PRO A 106 3.49 -15.54 -55.38
N GLN A 107 3.12 -16.81 -55.15
CA GLN A 107 1.89 -17.40 -55.69
C GLN A 107 0.63 -16.97 -54.95
N ASN A 108 0.73 -16.69 -53.64
CA ASN A 108 -0.43 -16.31 -52.83
C ASN A 108 -0.88 -14.87 -53.10
N PHE A 109 0.05 -13.97 -53.43
CA PHE A 109 -0.25 -12.56 -53.67
C PHE A 109 -1.05 -12.35 -54.97
N ARG A 110 -0.61 -12.95 -56.10
CA ARG A 110 -1.34 -12.89 -57.38
C ARG A 110 -2.74 -13.51 -57.30
N MET A 111 -2.93 -14.56 -56.50
CA MET A 111 -4.25 -15.18 -56.32
C MET A 111 -5.21 -14.29 -55.53
N LEU A 112 -4.71 -13.55 -54.54
CA LEU A 112 -5.50 -12.61 -53.75
C LEU A 112 -5.88 -11.36 -54.54
N GLU A 113 -4.98 -10.82 -55.35
CA GLU A 113 -5.28 -9.69 -56.25
C GLU A 113 -6.37 -10.06 -57.26
N ASN A 114 -6.24 -11.21 -57.95
CA ASN A 114 -7.26 -11.67 -58.89
C ASN A 114 -8.62 -11.92 -58.22
N ARG A 115 -8.63 -12.35 -56.95
CA ARG A 115 -9.89 -12.49 -56.19
C ARG A 115 -10.49 -11.13 -55.87
N LEU A 116 -9.67 -10.17 -55.45
CA LEU A 116 -10.12 -8.80 -55.15
C LEU A 116 -10.72 -8.13 -56.38
N ASP A 117 -10.07 -8.24 -57.54
CA ASP A 117 -10.57 -7.70 -58.81
C ASP A 117 -11.90 -8.32 -59.21
N LYS A 118 -12.03 -9.65 -59.03
CA LYS A 118 -13.29 -10.37 -59.29
C LYS A 118 -14.42 -9.93 -58.34
N PHE A 119 -14.12 -9.65 -57.07
CA PHE A 119 -15.09 -9.10 -56.13
C PHE A 119 -15.51 -7.68 -56.51
N GLN A 120 -14.57 -6.81 -56.87
CA GLN A 120 -14.88 -5.45 -57.28
C GLN A 120 -15.74 -5.39 -58.55
N PHE A 121 -15.47 -6.26 -59.53
CA PHE A 121 -16.27 -6.33 -60.74
C PHE A 121 -17.73 -6.71 -60.45
N LYS A 122 -17.94 -7.74 -59.60
CA LYS A 122 -19.27 -8.18 -59.18
C LYS A 122 -20.03 -7.10 -58.41
N CYS A 123 -19.36 -6.35 -57.53
CA CYS A 123 -20.00 -5.23 -56.83
C CYS A 123 -20.46 -4.13 -57.81
N LYS A 124 -19.63 -3.77 -58.80
CA LYS A 124 -20.00 -2.79 -59.83
C LYS A 124 -21.18 -3.27 -60.68
N GLU A 125 -21.25 -4.55 -60.99
CA GLU A 125 -22.35 -5.14 -61.75
C GLU A 125 -23.65 -5.17 -60.94
N ALA A 126 -23.58 -5.53 -59.65
CA ALA A 126 -24.72 -5.47 -58.73
C ALA A 126 -25.25 -4.04 -58.53
N GLU A 127 -24.37 -3.04 -58.45
CA GLU A 127 -24.78 -1.63 -58.40
C GLU A 127 -25.51 -1.18 -59.66
N LYS A 128 -25.05 -1.61 -60.84
CA LYS A 128 -25.74 -1.33 -62.11
C LYS A 128 -27.14 -1.96 -62.11
N CYS A 129 -27.26 -3.23 -61.71
CA CYS A 129 -28.55 -3.91 -61.57
C CYS A 129 -29.48 -3.23 -60.55
N ARG A 130 -28.94 -2.73 -59.44
CA ARG A 130 -29.71 -1.97 -58.43
C ARG A 130 -30.23 -0.65 -58.99
N LYS A 131 -29.40 0.10 -59.72
CA LYS A 131 -29.81 1.37 -60.36
C LYS A 131 -30.92 1.16 -61.39
N ILE A 132 -30.85 0.09 -62.18
CA ILE A 132 -31.90 -0.27 -63.14
C ILE A 132 -33.20 -0.64 -62.42
N ASN A 133 -33.13 -1.47 -61.37
CA ASN A 133 -34.32 -1.84 -60.58
C ASN A 133 -34.99 -0.65 -59.91
N VAL A 134 -34.23 0.30 -59.37
CA VAL A 134 -34.79 1.52 -58.76
C VAL A 134 -35.49 2.37 -59.81
N LYS A 135 -34.93 2.51 -61.02
CA LYS A 135 -35.57 3.24 -62.12
C LYS A 135 -36.86 2.57 -62.61
N LEU A 136 -36.85 1.24 -62.77
CA LEU A 136 -38.05 0.47 -63.11
C LEU A 136 -39.15 0.62 -62.05
N LYS A 137 -38.77 0.55 -60.76
CA LYS A 137 -39.71 0.71 -59.65
C LYS A 137 -40.32 2.12 -59.60
N ALA A 138 -39.51 3.16 -59.87
CA ALA A 138 -40.00 4.53 -59.97
C ALA A 138 -40.95 4.73 -61.17
N GLN A 139 -40.65 4.11 -62.32
CA GLN A 139 -41.58 4.11 -63.47
C GLN A 139 -42.89 3.39 -63.17
N MET A 140 -42.86 2.24 -62.50
CA MET A 140 -44.07 1.52 -62.10
C MET A 140 -44.90 2.29 -61.07
N GLN A 141 -44.27 3.00 -60.14
CA GLN A 141 -44.98 3.87 -59.19
C GLN A 141 -45.60 5.09 -59.86
N ALA A 142 -44.90 5.71 -60.82
CA ALA A 142 -45.45 6.81 -61.62
C ALA A 142 -46.63 6.36 -62.49
N GLN A 143 -46.59 5.13 -63.02
CA GLN A 143 -47.70 4.56 -63.79
C GLN A 143 -48.89 4.21 -62.90
N ARG A 144 -48.66 3.83 -61.64
CA ARG A 144 -49.71 3.57 -60.64
C ARG A 144 -50.42 4.86 -60.22
N THR A 145 -49.71 5.99 -60.11
CA THR A 145 -50.30 7.29 -59.77
C THR A 145 -51.07 7.94 -60.92
N VAL A 146 -50.82 7.53 -62.17
CA VAL A 146 -51.58 8.01 -63.34
C VAL A 146 -52.92 7.26 -63.47
N LEU A 147 -52.96 5.98 -63.10
CA LEU A 147 -54.21 5.20 -63.08
C LEU A 147 -55.17 5.61 -61.95
N GLU A 148 -54.68 6.18 -60.86
CA GLU A 148 -55.50 6.67 -59.73
C GLU A 148 -56.10 8.08 -59.95
N ALA A 149 -55.78 8.76 -61.07
CA ALA A 149 -56.25 10.12 -61.38
C ALA A 149 -57.31 10.18 -62.50
N ASP A 150 -57.64 9.06 -63.15
CA ASP A 150 -58.64 9.00 -64.24
C ASP A 150 -60.01 8.43 -63.81
N ASP A 151 -60.20 8.04 -62.54
CA ASP A 151 -61.46 7.44 -62.05
C ASP A 151 -62.38 8.43 -61.29
N LEU A 152 -62.21 9.74 -61.48
CA LEU A 152 -63.11 10.78 -60.95
C LEU A 152 -63.64 11.69 -62.06
N ASP A 153 -64.47 11.14 -62.96
CA ASP A 153 -65.55 11.92 -63.59
C ASP A 153 -66.65 11.03 -64.18
N SER A 154 -67.91 11.50 -64.09
CA SER A 154 -69.18 10.96 -64.66
C SER A 154 -70.08 10.04 -63.80
N GLU A 155 -70.79 10.69 -62.88
CA GLU A 155 -72.26 10.79 -62.77
C GLU A 155 -73.21 9.70 -63.36
N ALA A 156 -74.04 9.17 -62.44
CA ALA A 156 -75.51 9.33 -62.34
C ALA A 156 -76.52 8.29 -62.88
N GLN A 157 -77.60 8.19 -62.07
CA GLN A 157 -78.96 7.64 -62.25
C GLN A 157 -79.13 6.11 -62.04
N GLN A 158 -80.14 5.57 -61.32
CA GLN A 158 -81.50 6.02 -61.03
C GLN A 158 -82.19 5.14 -59.95
N SER A 159 -83.11 5.73 -59.16
CA SER A 159 -84.46 5.21 -58.77
C SER A 159 -84.55 3.93 -57.88
N THR A 160 -85.44 3.74 -56.88
CA THR A 160 -86.80 4.23 -56.55
C THR A 160 -87.15 3.73 -55.11
N ARG A 161 -87.68 4.61 -54.24
CA ARG A 161 -88.94 4.50 -53.42
C ARG A 161 -89.28 3.11 -52.77
N ILE A 162 -89.65 2.96 -51.50
CA ILE A 162 -90.87 3.42 -50.80
C ILE A 162 -90.73 3.15 -49.27
N VAL A 163 -91.11 4.17 -48.49
CA VAL A 163 -91.41 4.31 -47.04
C VAL A 163 -92.72 3.57 -46.66
N PRO A 164 -93.26 3.43 -45.43
CA PRO A 164 -92.76 3.46 -44.03
C PRO A 164 -93.12 2.15 -43.27
N GLU A 165 -92.68 1.99 -42.02
CA GLU A 165 -93.64 1.90 -40.90
C GLU A 165 -92.91 2.09 -39.57
N GLU A 166 -93.47 2.99 -38.78
CA GLU A 166 -93.02 3.36 -37.45
C GLU A 166 -93.20 2.18 -36.50
N GLU A 167 -92.12 1.68 -35.93
CA GLU A 167 -92.17 0.88 -34.72
C GLU A 167 -91.45 1.64 -33.61
N LYS A 168 -92.24 2.08 -32.64
CA LYS A 168 -91.88 2.98 -31.53
C LYS A 168 -90.57 2.57 -30.87
N VAL A 169 -89.51 3.31 -31.17
CA VAL A 169 -88.31 3.34 -30.32
C VAL A 169 -88.76 3.91 -28.98
N ASN A 170 -88.68 3.09 -27.95
CA ASN A 170 -89.10 3.42 -26.60
C ASN A 170 -88.45 4.77 -26.18
N PRO A 171 -89.21 5.81 -25.78
CA PRO A 171 -88.74 7.20 -25.63
C PRO A 171 -87.57 7.34 -24.65
N ILE A 172 -87.40 6.37 -23.75
CA ILE A 172 -86.29 6.24 -22.82
C ILE A 172 -84.94 6.04 -23.56
N TYR A 173 -84.92 5.27 -24.64
CA TYR A 173 -83.69 5.04 -25.42
C TYR A 173 -83.28 6.27 -26.21
N GLU A 174 -84.25 7.00 -26.75
CA GLU A 174 -84.00 8.24 -27.48
C GLU A 174 -83.50 9.36 -26.55
N GLU A 175 -84.02 9.41 -25.32
CA GLU A 175 -83.54 10.31 -24.26
C GLU A 175 -82.14 9.93 -23.75
N ILE A 176 -81.85 8.63 -23.58
CA ILE A 176 -80.50 8.16 -23.23
C ILE A 176 -79.50 8.46 -24.35
N LEU A 177 -79.87 8.25 -25.62
CA LEU A 177 -79.01 8.56 -26.75
C LEU A 177 -78.78 10.06 -26.89
N LYS A 178 -79.79 10.88 -26.62
CA LYS A 178 -79.66 12.34 -26.59
C LYS A 178 -78.74 12.80 -25.45
N ASN A 179 -78.92 12.29 -24.24
CA ASN A 179 -78.07 12.59 -23.08
C ASN A 179 -76.62 12.12 -23.32
N LEU A 180 -76.44 10.97 -23.98
CA LEU A 180 -75.13 10.44 -24.34
C LEU A 180 -74.46 11.30 -25.42
N LYS A 181 -75.22 11.72 -26.45
CA LYS A 181 -74.78 12.63 -27.51
C LYS A 181 -74.37 14.01 -26.98
N GLU A 182 -75.15 14.55 -26.04
CA GLU A 182 -74.84 15.81 -25.36
C GLU A 182 -73.64 15.69 -24.40
N ALA A 183 -73.46 14.54 -23.73
CA ALA A 183 -72.34 14.30 -22.83
C ALA A 183 -71.01 13.96 -23.55
N THR A 184 -71.05 13.35 -24.73
CA THR A 184 -69.86 13.01 -25.54
C THR A 184 -69.52 14.04 -26.62
N GLY A 185 -70.46 14.92 -27.01
CA GLY A 185 -70.19 16.03 -27.92
C GLY A 185 -69.98 15.63 -29.40
N VAL A 186 -70.34 14.41 -29.78
CA VAL A 186 -70.10 13.85 -31.12
C VAL A 186 -71.41 13.78 -31.92
N SER A 187 -71.40 14.30 -33.16
CA SER A 187 -72.64 14.53 -33.94
C SER A 187 -73.15 13.29 -34.69
N ASP A 188 -72.29 12.32 -35.04
CA ASP A 188 -72.62 11.12 -35.81
C ASP A 188 -72.32 9.80 -35.06
N LEU A 189 -73.17 8.79 -35.24
CA LEU A 189 -73.11 7.50 -34.51
C LEU A 189 -71.83 6.71 -34.80
N GLN A 190 -71.25 6.88 -36.00
CA GLN A 190 -70.04 6.20 -36.43
C GLN A 190 -68.80 6.70 -35.67
N ASP A 191 -68.70 8.01 -35.48
CA ASP A 191 -67.60 8.67 -34.74
C ASP A 191 -67.58 8.25 -33.27
N VAL A 192 -68.76 8.02 -32.69
CA VAL A 192 -68.91 7.50 -31.31
C VAL A 192 -68.31 6.10 -31.21
N VAL A 193 -68.59 5.22 -32.17
CA VAL A 193 -68.03 3.86 -32.21
C VAL A 193 -66.52 3.90 -32.37
N GLU A 194 -66.01 4.75 -33.26
CA GLU A 194 -64.56 4.91 -33.46
C GLU A 194 -63.85 5.43 -32.20
N HIS A 195 -64.41 6.45 -31.52
CA HIS A 195 -63.88 6.92 -30.25
C HIS A 195 -63.87 5.82 -29.19
N PHE A 196 -64.96 5.06 -29.02
CA PHE A 196 -65.01 3.95 -28.08
C PHE A 196 -63.99 2.84 -28.41
N THR A 197 -63.77 2.53 -29.69
CA THR A 197 -62.72 1.58 -30.08
C THR A 197 -61.33 2.11 -29.75
N SER A 198 -61.06 3.39 -30.03
CA SER A 198 -59.76 4.01 -29.73
C SER A 198 -59.52 4.13 -28.21
N GLU A 199 -60.55 4.43 -27.43
CA GLU A 199 -60.49 4.54 -25.97
C GLU A 199 -60.29 3.18 -25.33
N LYS A 200 -60.93 2.13 -25.86
CA LYS A 200 -60.69 0.74 -25.48
C LYS A 200 -59.26 0.31 -25.79
N GLU A 201 -58.77 0.55 -27.00
CA GLU A 201 -57.38 0.26 -27.38
C GLU A 201 -56.36 1.03 -26.52
N ASN A 202 -56.66 2.30 -26.20
CA ASN A 202 -55.81 3.08 -25.31
C ASN A 202 -55.81 2.54 -23.88
N CYS A 203 -56.97 2.09 -23.36
CA CYS A 203 -57.05 1.41 -22.07
C CYS A 203 -56.23 0.12 -22.05
N GLU A 204 -56.38 -0.75 -23.08
CA GLU A 204 -55.60 -1.98 -23.20
C GLU A 204 -54.09 -1.70 -23.28
N ARG A 205 -53.69 -0.65 -24.01
CA ARG A 205 -52.28 -0.21 -24.08
C ARG A 205 -51.76 0.26 -22.73
N LEU A 206 -52.54 1.06 -21.99
CA LEU A 206 -52.17 1.54 -20.66
C LEU A 206 -52.06 0.39 -19.64
N GLU A 207 -52.95 -0.59 -19.71
CA GLU A 207 -52.90 -1.78 -18.87
C GLU A 207 -51.66 -2.62 -19.15
N ASN A 208 -51.33 -2.82 -20.44
CA ASN A 208 -50.10 -3.50 -20.84
C ASN A 208 -48.84 -2.76 -20.39
N LEU A 209 -48.80 -1.43 -20.50
CA LEU A 209 -47.69 -0.61 -20.01
C LEU A 209 -47.57 -0.67 -18.48
N LYS A 210 -48.69 -0.67 -17.75
CA LYS A 210 -48.71 -0.84 -16.30
C LYS A 210 -48.12 -2.19 -15.92
N LYS A 211 -48.54 -3.27 -16.58
CA LYS A 211 -48.03 -4.62 -16.35
C LYS A 211 -46.52 -4.71 -16.64
N GLN A 212 -46.05 -4.15 -17.75
CA GLN A 212 -44.61 -4.11 -18.08
C GLN A 212 -43.81 -3.33 -17.04
N ASN A 213 -44.32 -2.20 -16.56
CA ASN A 213 -43.67 -1.43 -15.50
C ASN A 213 -43.64 -2.21 -14.17
N GLU A 214 -44.72 -2.90 -13.81
CA GLU A 214 -44.77 -3.75 -12.62
C GLU A 214 -43.75 -4.90 -12.69
N GLU A 215 -43.67 -5.58 -13.83
CA GLU A 215 -42.67 -6.64 -14.09
C GLU A 215 -41.24 -6.09 -14.04
N ALA A 216 -40.98 -4.93 -14.63
CA ALA A 216 -39.66 -4.29 -14.59
C ALA A 216 -39.28 -3.85 -13.17
N LEU A 217 -40.24 -3.33 -12.40
CA LEU A 217 -40.04 -2.91 -11.02
C LEU A 217 -39.71 -4.11 -10.14
N GLU A 218 -40.38 -5.25 -10.35
CA GLU A 218 -40.09 -6.47 -9.61
C GLU A 218 -38.69 -7.02 -9.92
N LYS A 219 -38.29 -7.07 -11.19
CA LYS A 219 -36.91 -7.44 -11.57
C LYS A 219 -35.86 -6.52 -10.94
N LEU A 220 -36.09 -5.21 -10.96
CA LEU A 220 -35.18 -4.24 -10.33
C LEU A 220 -35.09 -4.43 -8.81
N LYS A 221 -36.18 -4.82 -8.14
CA LYS A 221 -36.13 -5.15 -6.70
C LYS A 221 -35.32 -6.42 -6.45
N GLU A 222 -35.51 -7.47 -7.26
CA GLU A 222 -34.76 -8.72 -7.16
C GLU A 222 -33.26 -8.47 -7.38
N GLU A 223 -32.90 -7.72 -8.43
CA GLU A 223 -31.51 -7.32 -8.70
C GLU A 223 -30.92 -6.50 -7.55
N LYS A 224 -31.68 -5.53 -7.01
CA LYS A 224 -31.25 -4.73 -5.85
C LYS A 224 -30.97 -5.62 -4.63
N GLU A 225 -31.84 -6.59 -4.35
CA GLU A 225 -31.67 -7.47 -3.19
C GLU A 225 -30.50 -8.44 -3.38
N LEU A 226 -30.31 -8.97 -4.60
CA LEU A 226 -29.15 -9.79 -4.94
C LEU A 226 -27.85 -9.01 -4.81
N LEU A 227 -27.81 -7.77 -5.31
CA LEU A 227 -26.66 -6.89 -5.20
C LEU A 227 -26.36 -6.54 -3.73
N ARG A 228 -27.40 -6.37 -2.91
CA ARG A 228 -27.28 -6.15 -1.47
C ARG A 228 -26.67 -7.35 -0.75
N GLN A 229 -27.12 -8.56 -1.06
CA GLN A 229 -26.55 -9.79 -0.51
C GLN A 229 -25.08 -9.99 -0.92
N GLN A 230 -24.73 -9.67 -2.17
CA GLN A 230 -23.33 -9.68 -2.62
C GLN A 230 -22.49 -8.66 -1.87
N PHE A 231 -23.01 -7.45 -1.65
CA PHE A 231 -22.34 -6.41 -0.88
C PHE A 231 -22.10 -6.87 0.56
N ASP A 232 -23.12 -7.40 1.23
CA ASP A 232 -22.98 -7.89 2.60
C ASP A 232 -21.96 -9.04 2.68
N LYS A 233 -22.01 -9.99 1.74
CA LYS A 233 -21.02 -11.07 1.64
C LYS A 233 -19.61 -10.51 1.46
N MET A 234 -19.40 -9.54 0.58
CA MET A 234 -18.09 -8.91 0.39
C MET A 234 -17.65 -8.13 1.63
N LYS A 235 -18.54 -7.38 2.26
CA LYS A 235 -18.26 -6.60 3.46
C LYS A 235 -17.81 -7.50 4.61
N TYR A 236 -18.61 -8.50 4.96
CA TYR A 236 -18.32 -9.37 6.10
C TYR A 236 -17.19 -10.36 5.82
N SER A 237 -17.07 -10.90 4.60
CA SER A 237 -15.92 -11.77 4.26
C SER A 237 -14.61 -11.00 4.10
N GLY A 238 -14.66 -9.75 3.66
CA GLY A 238 -13.51 -8.85 3.61
C GLY A 238 -13.04 -8.45 5.01
N GLU A 239 -13.97 -8.08 5.89
CA GLU A 239 -13.68 -7.69 7.27
C GLU A 239 -13.08 -8.85 8.08
N ALA A 240 -13.61 -10.06 7.92
CA ALA A 240 -13.03 -11.26 8.56
C ALA A 240 -11.61 -11.56 8.06
N LYS A 241 -11.34 -11.41 6.76
CA LYS A 241 -10.00 -11.58 6.18
C LYS A 241 -9.04 -10.52 6.70
N LEU A 242 -9.42 -9.25 6.65
CA LEU A 242 -8.61 -8.14 7.18
C LEU A 242 -8.31 -8.33 8.67
N SER A 243 -9.30 -8.72 9.48
CA SER A 243 -9.06 -9.02 10.89
C SER A 243 -8.07 -10.17 11.08
N SER A 244 -8.15 -11.22 10.26
CA SER A 244 -7.20 -12.33 10.32
C SER A 244 -5.79 -11.94 9.89
N GLU A 245 -5.66 -11.04 8.91
CA GLU A 245 -4.37 -10.53 8.42
C GLU A 245 -3.74 -9.58 9.44
N ILE A 246 -4.52 -8.68 10.04
CA ILE A 246 -4.08 -7.78 11.11
C ILE A 246 -3.51 -8.59 12.28
N LYS A 247 -4.23 -9.63 12.75
CA LYS A 247 -3.73 -10.49 13.83
C LYS A 247 -2.40 -11.17 13.51
N LYS A 248 -2.25 -11.70 12.30
CA LYS A 248 -0.98 -12.32 11.87
C LYS A 248 0.16 -11.30 11.80
N LEU A 249 -0.15 -10.06 11.42
CA LEU A 249 0.81 -8.98 11.35
C LEU A 249 1.25 -8.56 12.77
N GLU A 250 0.30 -8.42 13.70
CA GLU A 250 0.57 -8.19 15.12
C GLU A 250 1.41 -9.30 15.74
N GLU A 251 1.12 -10.57 15.44
CA GLU A 251 1.91 -11.72 15.89
C GLU A 251 3.36 -11.67 15.34
N CYS A 252 3.51 -11.30 14.07
CA CYS A 252 4.82 -11.16 13.43
C CYS A 252 5.63 -10.00 14.03
N GLU A 253 4.98 -8.86 14.30
CA GLU A 253 5.59 -7.71 14.99
C GLU A 253 6.05 -8.08 16.41
N GLN A 254 5.23 -8.81 17.17
CA GLN A 254 5.59 -9.29 18.50
C GLN A 254 6.80 -10.24 18.44
N GLN A 255 6.82 -11.18 17.49
CA GLN A 255 7.95 -12.08 17.30
C GLN A 255 9.24 -11.32 16.94
N LEU A 256 9.14 -10.33 16.03
CA LEU A 256 10.27 -9.49 15.68
C LEU A 256 10.81 -8.72 16.89
N GLN A 257 9.92 -8.15 17.70
CA GLN A 257 10.30 -7.41 18.90
C GLN A 257 11.04 -8.32 19.91
N VAL A 258 10.56 -9.55 20.12
CA VAL A 258 11.22 -10.53 20.98
C VAL A 258 12.61 -10.89 20.43
N GLN A 259 12.75 -11.07 19.11
CA GLN A 259 14.05 -11.37 18.51
C GLN A 259 15.03 -10.19 18.60
N LEU A 260 14.55 -8.96 18.46
CA LEU A 260 15.37 -7.76 18.63
C LEU A 260 15.88 -7.65 20.07
N GLN A 261 15.01 -7.82 21.06
CA GLN A 261 15.42 -7.82 22.47
C GLN A 261 16.43 -8.91 22.78
N ARG A 262 16.24 -10.12 22.21
CA ARG A 262 17.19 -11.22 22.35
C ARG A 262 18.54 -10.88 21.73
N ARG A 263 18.56 -10.35 20.52
CA ARG A 263 19.78 -9.90 19.83
C ARG A 263 20.54 -8.87 20.67
N ASP A 264 19.82 -7.89 21.22
CA ASP A 264 20.43 -6.82 22.01
C ASP A 264 21.03 -7.37 23.32
N ALA A 265 20.33 -8.29 23.99
CA ALA A 265 20.83 -8.98 25.17
C ALA A 265 22.08 -9.84 24.87
N ASP A 266 22.08 -10.56 23.75
CA ASP A 266 23.23 -11.37 23.33
C ASP A 266 24.42 -10.50 22.89
N ALA A 267 24.17 -9.34 22.27
CA ALA A 267 25.20 -8.35 21.94
C ALA A 267 25.85 -7.75 23.21
N GLU A 268 25.06 -7.44 24.24
CA GLU A 268 25.57 -6.97 25.51
C GLU A 268 26.41 -8.04 26.22
N ARG A 269 25.94 -9.29 26.23
CA ARG A 269 26.71 -10.43 26.76
C ARG A 269 28.04 -10.60 26.03
N LEU A 270 28.04 -10.52 24.70
CA LEU A 270 29.26 -10.59 23.91
C LEU A 270 30.22 -9.44 24.25
N ALA A 271 29.73 -8.21 24.35
CA ALA A 271 30.54 -7.06 24.73
C ALA A 271 31.17 -7.23 26.12
N ASN A 272 30.43 -7.77 27.09
CA ASN A 272 30.94 -8.07 28.42
C ASN A 272 32.01 -9.17 28.41
N ASN A 273 31.80 -10.25 27.63
CA ASN A 273 32.78 -11.31 27.46
C ASN A 273 34.06 -10.80 26.80
N VAL A 274 33.97 -9.95 25.76
CA VAL A 274 35.15 -9.35 25.11
C VAL A 274 35.93 -8.47 26.10
N LYS A 275 35.26 -7.67 26.93
CA LYS A 275 35.94 -6.90 27.99
C LYS A 275 36.66 -7.80 28.99
N ALA A 276 36.01 -8.87 29.44
CA ALA A 276 36.60 -9.82 30.38
C ALA A 276 37.82 -10.53 29.76
N LEU A 277 37.71 -11.00 28.51
CA LEU A 277 38.83 -11.61 27.78
C LEU A 277 39.98 -10.62 27.55
N GLY A 278 39.69 -9.36 27.27
CA GLY A 278 40.69 -8.30 27.18
C GLY A 278 41.46 -8.10 28.49
N ALA A 279 40.76 -8.11 29.63
CA ALA A 279 41.39 -8.04 30.95
C ALA A 279 42.24 -9.28 31.26
N ILE A 280 41.76 -10.48 30.91
CA ILE A 280 42.53 -11.73 31.04
C ILE A 280 43.80 -11.65 30.17
N ARG A 281 43.69 -11.27 28.90
CA ARG A 281 44.84 -11.13 27.99
C ARG A 281 45.90 -10.19 28.57
N ALA A 282 45.51 -9.01 29.03
CA ALA A 282 46.42 -8.07 29.68
C ALA A 282 47.07 -8.66 30.95
N GLY A 283 46.30 -9.40 31.76
CA GLY A 283 46.82 -10.11 32.94
C GLY A 283 47.84 -11.19 32.60
N VAL A 284 47.60 -11.97 31.53
CA VAL A 284 48.54 -13.00 31.05
C VAL A 284 49.80 -12.37 30.48
N GLU A 285 49.69 -11.29 29.70
CA GLU A 285 50.83 -10.53 29.18
C GLU A 285 51.71 -9.97 30.32
N HIS A 286 51.08 -9.41 31.35
CA HIS A 286 51.78 -8.91 32.53
C HIS A 286 52.46 -10.05 33.33
N LEU A 287 51.78 -11.19 33.50
CA LEU A 287 52.37 -12.38 34.14
C LEU A 287 53.56 -12.90 33.34
N ALA A 288 53.47 -12.93 32.02
CA ALA A 288 54.57 -13.35 31.15
C ALA A 288 55.79 -12.42 31.27
N GLY A 289 55.55 -11.11 31.39
CA GLY A 289 56.60 -10.13 31.66
C GLY A 289 57.32 -10.39 32.99
N LYS A 290 56.57 -10.68 34.06
CA LYS A 290 57.16 -11.04 35.38
C LYS A 290 57.95 -12.35 35.38
N LEU A 291 57.64 -13.26 34.46
CA LEU A 291 58.30 -14.57 34.34
C LEU A 291 59.34 -14.60 33.21
N GLN A 292 59.76 -13.44 32.69
CA GLN A 292 60.65 -13.36 31.52
C GLN A 292 62.03 -13.99 31.79
N ASP A 293 62.52 -13.89 33.02
CA ASP A 293 63.87 -14.35 33.40
C ASP A 293 63.99 -15.87 33.55
N ILE A 294 62.86 -16.58 33.60
CA ILE A 294 62.82 -18.05 33.68
C ILE A 294 62.81 -18.60 32.26
N SER A 295 63.96 -19.11 31.82
CA SER A 295 64.13 -19.60 30.45
C SER A 295 63.51 -20.99 30.28
N LEU A 296 62.27 -21.00 29.80
CA LEU A 296 61.60 -22.21 29.29
C LEU A 296 61.46 -22.06 27.77
N VAL A 297 62.34 -22.72 27.03
CA VAL A 297 62.44 -22.60 25.58
C VAL A 297 61.36 -23.48 24.92
N LYS A 298 60.16 -22.93 24.74
CA LYS A 298 59.23 -23.41 23.70
C LYS A 298 58.90 -22.25 22.76
N PRO A 299 59.26 -22.32 21.47
CA PRO A 299 58.93 -21.27 20.52
C PRO A 299 57.41 -21.21 20.33
N PHE A 300 56.87 -19.99 20.38
CA PHE A 300 55.46 -19.73 20.07
C PHE A 300 55.17 -20.15 18.64
N LYS A 301 54.11 -20.94 18.44
CA LYS A 301 53.66 -21.35 17.10
C LYS A 301 52.64 -20.39 16.52
N SER A 302 51.94 -19.66 17.39
CA SER A 302 50.83 -18.79 17.05
C SER A 302 51.24 -17.32 16.90
N SER A 303 50.48 -16.56 16.09
CA SER A 303 50.79 -15.14 15.86
C SER A 303 50.42 -14.28 17.08
N PRO A 304 51.16 -13.18 17.38
CA PRO A 304 50.94 -12.34 18.57
C PRO A 304 49.54 -11.71 18.69
N THR A 305 48.81 -11.64 17.57
CA THR A 305 47.48 -11.02 17.48
C THR A 305 46.35 -12.04 17.58
N SER A 306 46.65 -13.35 17.55
CA SER A 306 45.62 -14.40 17.64
C SER A 306 45.27 -14.73 19.10
N ASP A 307 44.02 -15.15 19.35
CA ASP A 307 43.59 -15.61 20.68
C ASP A 307 44.34 -16.88 21.12
N GLU A 308 44.79 -17.70 20.16
CA GLU A 308 45.61 -18.89 20.41
C GLU A 308 46.97 -18.55 21.05
N PHE A 309 47.52 -17.36 20.74
CA PHE A 309 48.75 -16.88 21.36
C PHE A 309 48.58 -16.59 22.84
N VAL A 310 47.43 -16.07 23.26
CA VAL A 310 47.15 -15.83 24.69
C VAL A 310 47.10 -17.14 25.45
N LEU A 311 46.53 -18.20 24.85
CA LEU A 311 46.49 -19.53 25.45
C LEU A 311 47.88 -20.17 25.51
N GLU A 312 48.69 -20.03 24.47
CA GLU A 312 50.07 -20.52 24.44
C GLU A 312 50.94 -19.78 25.48
N LEU A 313 50.76 -18.46 25.61
CA LEU A 313 51.42 -17.63 26.62
C LEU A 313 51.00 -18.04 28.04
N LEU A 314 49.72 -18.24 28.28
CA LEU A 314 49.21 -18.71 29.57
C LEU A 314 49.79 -20.08 29.94
N ASN A 315 49.87 -21.01 28.98
CA ASN A 315 50.43 -22.34 29.20
C ASN A 315 51.93 -22.27 29.52
N GLN A 316 52.67 -21.38 28.86
CA GLN A 316 54.08 -21.13 29.19
C GLN A 316 54.26 -20.51 30.58
N CYS A 317 53.43 -19.52 30.94
CA CYS A 317 53.43 -18.96 32.30
C CYS A 317 53.16 -20.04 33.35
N GLY A 318 52.19 -20.93 33.10
CA GLY A 318 51.88 -22.06 33.98
C GLY A 318 53.07 -23.00 34.16
N ALA A 319 53.77 -23.38 33.08
CA ALA A 319 54.97 -24.22 33.16
C ALA A 319 56.11 -23.54 33.94
N LYS A 320 56.32 -22.24 33.74
CA LYS A 320 57.34 -21.46 34.47
C LYS A 320 57.03 -21.37 35.97
N LEU A 321 55.78 -21.10 36.34
CA LEU A 321 55.34 -21.10 37.74
C LEU A 321 55.51 -22.49 38.38
N TRP A 322 55.30 -23.56 37.61
CA TRP A 322 55.51 -24.92 38.09
C TRP A 322 56.98 -25.18 38.44
N VAL A 323 57.91 -24.76 37.58
CA VAL A 323 59.36 -24.85 37.86
C VAL A 323 59.73 -24.07 39.11
N LEU A 324 59.22 -22.84 39.27
CA LEU A 324 59.46 -22.05 40.49
C LEU A 324 58.93 -22.75 41.75
N LEU A 325 57.75 -23.37 41.67
CA LEU A 325 57.18 -24.10 42.79
C LEU A 325 58.06 -25.30 43.18
N GLU A 326 58.56 -26.06 42.20
CA GLU A 326 59.47 -27.19 42.42
C GLU A 326 60.83 -26.73 42.98
N GLU A 327 61.34 -25.58 42.53
CA GLU A 327 62.56 -24.98 43.06
C GLU A 327 62.40 -24.44 44.50
N LEU A 328 61.19 -24.08 44.90
CA LEU A 328 60.87 -23.64 46.26
C LEU A 328 60.49 -24.82 47.17
N GLU A 329 60.09 -25.96 46.61
CA GLU A 329 59.71 -27.15 47.36
C GLU A 329 60.91 -27.72 48.12
N GLY A 330 60.87 -27.66 49.45
CA GLY A 330 61.94 -28.12 50.33
C GLY A 330 62.98 -27.06 50.74
N LYS A 331 62.86 -25.81 50.27
CA LYS A 331 63.65 -24.68 50.80
C LYS A 331 62.96 -24.08 52.03
N ASP A 332 63.74 -23.72 53.05
CA ASP A 332 63.23 -22.99 54.20
C ASP A 332 62.92 -21.54 53.80
N MET A 333 61.67 -21.11 54.05
CA MET A 333 61.17 -19.79 53.64
C MET A 333 61.99 -18.65 54.25
N ALA A 334 62.55 -18.83 55.44
CA ALA A 334 63.42 -17.83 56.07
C ALA A 334 64.74 -17.64 55.32
N SER A 335 65.29 -18.72 54.74
CA SER A 335 66.51 -18.67 53.93
C SER A 335 66.25 -18.00 52.58
N VAL A 336 65.11 -18.31 51.94
CA VAL A 336 64.71 -17.69 50.66
C VAL A 336 64.43 -16.19 50.82
N MET A 337 63.75 -15.81 51.91
CA MET A 337 63.42 -14.39 52.17
C MET A 337 64.70 -13.55 52.40
N LYS A 338 65.74 -14.15 53.01
CA LYS A 338 67.04 -13.51 53.17
C LYS A 338 67.81 -13.38 51.85
N GLU A 339 67.78 -14.39 50.98
CA GLU A 339 68.38 -14.30 49.63
C GLU A 339 67.70 -13.21 48.80
N ILE A 340 66.37 -13.06 48.91
CA ILE A 340 65.62 -11.99 48.22
C ILE A 340 66.04 -10.61 48.75
N GLU A 341 66.13 -10.41 50.08
CA GLU A 341 66.61 -9.15 50.65
C GLU A 341 68.04 -8.83 50.18
N GLU A 342 68.93 -9.82 50.11
CA GLU A 342 70.30 -9.62 49.63
C GLU A 342 70.38 -9.28 48.13
N ASP A 343 69.45 -9.79 47.32
CA ASP A 343 69.39 -9.49 45.88
C ASP A 343 68.66 -8.19 45.55
N GLU A 344 67.64 -7.78 46.33
CA GLU A 344 67.01 -6.45 46.23
C GLU A 344 68.04 -5.34 46.52
N VAL A 345 68.85 -5.50 47.57
CA VAL A 345 69.92 -4.56 47.92
C VAL A 345 70.98 -4.47 46.80
N LYS A 346 71.30 -5.58 46.12
CA LYS A 346 72.20 -5.56 44.95
C LYS A 346 71.56 -4.92 43.71
N GLY A 347 70.24 -5.01 43.57
CA GLY A 347 69.47 -4.36 42.52
C GLY A 347 69.51 -2.84 42.63
N GLU A 348 69.23 -2.29 43.82
CA GLU A 348 69.30 -0.84 44.09
C GLU A 348 70.71 -0.29 43.84
N ILE A 349 71.76 -1.01 44.26
CA ILE A 349 73.16 -0.59 44.03
C ILE A 349 73.50 -0.54 42.52
N ARG A 350 72.92 -1.42 41.70
CA ARG A 350 73.15 -1.44 40.24
C ARG A 350 72.42 -0.32 39.49
N GLU A 351 71.22 0.05 39.92
CA GLU A 351 70.51 1.20 39.35
C GLU A 351 71.24 2.51 39.70
N ASP A 352 71.75 2.64 40.93
CA ASP A 352 72.55 3.79 41.36
C ASP A 352 73.90 3.89 40.61
N GLU A 353 74.54 2.78 40.22
CA GLU A 353 75.77 2.78 39.41
C GLU A 353 75.56 3.24 37.96
N LEU A 354 74.36 3.05 37.39
CA LEU A 354 74.04 3.45 36.01
C LEU A 354 73.83 4.98 35.86
N ASP A 355 73.47 5.67 36.94
CA ASP A 355 73.20 7.12 36.95
C ASP A 355 74.39 8.00 37.39
N ILE A 356 75.52 7.41 37.81
CA ILE A 356 76.72 8.17 38.17
C ILE A 356 77.52 8.52 36.91
N ILE A 357 77.13 9.60 36.24
CA ILE A 357 78.02 10.29 35.28
C ILE A 357 79.28 10.72 36.05
N SER A 358 80.41 10.07 35.76
CA SER A 358 81.68 10.33 36.43
C SER A 358 82.00 11.83 36.44
N ARG A 359 82.43 12.36 37.59
CA ARG A 359 82.80 13.77 37.79
C ARG A 359 83.70 14.32 36.69
N ASP A 360 84.54 13.49 36.10
CA ASP A 360 85.43 13.87 35.00
C ASP A 360 84.71 13.97 33.66
N ALA A 361 83.65 13.18 33.40
CA ALA A 361 82.79 13.34 32.23
C ALA A 361 82.00 14.68 32.29
N LEU A 362 81.53 15.05 33.49
CA LEU A 362 80.82 16.31 33.72
C LEU A 362 81.76 17.53 33.59
N LYS A 363 83.01 17.41 34.06
CA LYS A 363 84.06 18.43 33.82
C LYS A 363 84.39 18.59 32.33
N ARG A 364 84.50 17.49 31.57
CA ARG A 364 84.75 17.53 30.12
C ARG A 364 83.61 18.22 29.37
N GLN A 365 82.35 17.91 29.70
CA GLN A 365 81.20 18.59 29.11
C GLN A 365 81.18 20.10 29.44
N SER A 366 81.51 20.46 30.68
CA SER A 366 81.63 21.86 31.08
C SER A 366 82.76 22.59 30.32
N GLN A 367 83.93 21.97 30.15
CA GLN A 367 85.02 22.52 29.34
C GLN A 367 84.63 22.73 27.88
N LEU A 368 83.95 21.76 27.26
CA LEU A 368 83.46 21.89 25.89
C LEU A 368 82.45 23.04 25.74
N LEU A 369 81.57 23.26 26.72
CA LEU A 369 80.64 24.39 26.72
C LEU A 369 81.36 25.75 26.85
N ILE A 370 82.44 25.80 27.63
CA ILE A 370 83.26 27.01 27.79
C ILE A 370 84.02 27.32 26.49
N GLU A 371 84.66 26.32 25.89
CA GLU A 371 85.40 26.46 24.63
C GLU A 371 84.47 26.90 23.47
N ASN A 372 83.27 26.33 23.40
CA ASN A 372 82.29 26.66 22.37
C ASN A 372 81.74 28.10 22.54
N ASN A 373 81.58 28.59 23.78
CA ASN A 373 81.19 29.97 24.06
C ASN A 373 82.33 30.98 23.83
N LEU A 374 83.59 30.60 24.02
CA LEU A 374 84.75 31.44 23.70
C LEU A 374 84.90 31.63 22.18
N SER A 375 84.54 30.62 21.37
CA SER A 375 84.54 30.72 19.90
C SER A 375 83.45 31.64 19.32
N LYS A 376 82.40 31.94 20.12
CA LYS A 376 81.20 32.69 19.70
C LYS A 376 81.17 34.16 20.14
N LYS A 377 82.31 34.79 20.47
CA LYS A 377 82.37 36.26 20.65
C LYS A 377 82.75 36.95 19.32
N PRO A 378 81.81 37.59 18.60
CA PRO A 378 82.14 38.40 17.44
C PRO A 378 82.71 39.74 17.93
N TRP A 379 84.00 39.97 17.70
CA TRP A 379 84.53 41.32 17.68
C TRP A 379 84.11 41.96 16.35
N LYS A 380 83.15 42.89 16.39
CA LYS A 380 83.03 43.92 15.34
C LYS A 380 82.81 45.29 15.98
N LYS A 381 83.79 46.15 15.69
CA LYS A 381 83.70 47.61 15.67
C LYS A 381 82.59 48.08 14.76
#